data_AF-A0A6J7HXW2-F1
#
_entry.id   AF-A0A6J7HXW2-F1
#
_cell.length_a   1.000
_cell.length_b   1.000
_cell.length_c   1.000
_cell.angle_alpha   90.00
_cell.angle_beta   90.00
_cell.angle_gamma   90.00
#
_symmetry.space_group_name_H-M   'P 1'
#
loop_
_entity.id
_entity.type
_entity.pdbx_description
1 polymer ?
#
loop_
_entity_poly.entity_id
_entity_poly.type
_entity_poly.pdbx_seq_one_letter_code
_entity_poly.pdbx_strand_id
1 'polypeptide(L)'
;MQPLRFPDTRRALALLAGVVAFATAFAGVAAAQTPAPSATQTRPAAGGNRVPAALRVNAMWIWELSRSDGGDIVAIGTRAKAAGFGAVYVKSADAGKVWSQFTPEAVAALKAQGLRVCAWQFVYGRRPVAEARAGALAASYGADCLIIDAETSYEGRYWAAGRYMSVLRSKVGPRFPLALTSFPYVDYHPKLPFSVFLGPHGAQVNMPQVYWKDIGHELADSMSWTMRVNRVYDRPILPIGQTYQSPTSPEIGTFRTLAAGYGAASISWWEWAATPARLWTALAQPLVQPVDDAILDPGYPLLVKGNKGDLVRRLQRLLRRTGRRVFINGRFDTLTLNAVTSLQQRRGLPVTGKVDATTWQVLLRRPVTPAPSPPPQDAPTGGVAADVTSR
;
A
#
# COMPACT_ATOMS: atom_id res chain seq x y z
N MET A 1 12.91 -1.72 -18.38
CA MET A 1 11.56 -1.13 -18.37
C MET A 1 11.24 -0.67 -19.79
N GLN A 2 10.18 -1.19 -20.40
CA GLN A 2 9.59 -0.51 -21.56
C GLN A 2 8.91 0.76 -21.04
N PRO A 3 9.04 1.91 -21.72
CA PRO A 3 8.41 3.15 -21.29
C PRO A 3 6.89 2.98 -21.28
N LEU A 4 6.26 3.37 -20.17
CA LEU A 4 4.80 3.44 -20.03
C LEU A 4 4.30 4.57 -20.94
N ARG A 5 3.58 4.22 -22.02
CA ARG A 5 2.86 5.22 -22.83
C ARG A 5 1.47 5.42 -22.25
N PHE A 6 1.28 6.53 -21.55
CA PHE A 6 -0.05 6.99 -21.14
C PHE A 6 -0.75 7.67 -22.32
N PRO A 7 -2.03 7.40 -22.60
CA PRO A 7 -2.79 8.18 -23.58
C PRO A 7 -3.00 9.61 -23.05
N ASP A 8 -2.68 10.60 -23.88
CA ASP A 8 -2.86 12.03 -23.63
C ASP A 8 -4.32 12.35 -23.23
N THR A 9 -4.56 12.68 -21.95
CA THR A 9 -5.89 13.03 -21.44
C THR A 9 -6.28 14.49 -21.68
N ARG A 10 -5.45 15.26 -22.41
CA ARG A 10 -5.74 16.65 -22.80
C ARG A 10 -6.94 16.84 -23.75
N ARG A 11 -7.64 15.77 -24.13
CA ARG A 11 -8.87 15.83 -24.97
C ARG A 11 -10.17 15.38 -24.31
N ALA A 12 -10.19 15.10 -23.00
CA ALA A 12 -11.43 14.76 -22.30
C ALA A 12 -12.13 15.94 -21.59
N LEU A 13 -11.69 17.17 -21.85
CA LEU A 13 -12.25 18.42 -21.32
C LEU A 13 -12.70 19.35 -22.46
N ALA A 14 -13.62 18.89 -23.30
CA ALA A 14 -14.34 19.75 -24.23
C ALA A 14 -15.56 18.99 -24.79
N LEU A 15 -16.70 19.06 -24.09
CA LEU A 15 -18.03 18.84 -24.67
C LEU A 15 -19.07 19.21 -23.61
N LEU A 16 -19.47 20.48 -23.62
CA LEU A 16 -20.83 20.99 -23.37
C LEU A 16 -20.75 22.53 -23.35
N ALA A 17 -20.65 23.11 -24.55
CA ALA A 17 -20.95 24.51 -24.78
C ALA A 17 -22.13 24.57 -25.76
N GLY A 18 -23.20 25.27 -25.36
CA GLY A 18 -24.25 25.75 -26.25
C GLY A 18 -25.64 25.18 -25.99
N VAL A 19 -26.43 25.83 -25.14
CA VAL A 19 -27.75 26.40 -25.48
C VAL A 19 -27.99 27.62 -24.57
N VAL A 20 -28.29 28.75 -25.20
CA VAL A 20 -28.67 30.04 -24.59
C VAL A 20 -30.14 29.99 -24.17
N ALA A 21 -30.47 30.49 -22.97
CA ALA A 21 -31.82 31.01 -22.68
C ALA A 21 -31.78 32.04 -21.53
N PHE A 22 -32.37 33.20 -21.81
CA PHE A 22 -32.65 34.31 -20.90
C PHE A 22 -33.43 33.83 -19.66
N ALA A 23 -33.02 34.29 -18.47
CA ALA A 23 -33.89 34.30 -17.30
C ALA A 23 -33.60 35.55 -16.45
N THR A 24 -34.68 36.28 -16.19
CA THR A 24 -34.81 37.54 -15.48
C THR A 24 -34.39 37.46 -14.02
N ALA A 25 -33.87 38.57 -13.51
CA ALA A 25 -33.56 38.74 -12.09
C ALA A 25 -34.83 38.67 -11.24
N PHE A 26 -34.89 37.69 -10.35
CA PHE A 26 -35.76 37.73 -9.17
C PHE A 26 -34.87 37.65 -7.93
N ALA A 27 -34.81 38.76 -7.20
CA ALA A 27 -34.27 38.80 -5.85
C ALA A 27 -35.24 38.07 -4.92
N GLY A 28 -34.88 36.84 -4.53
CA GLY A 28 -35.57 36.04 -3.53
C GLY A 28 -34.67 35.85 -2.31
N VAL A 29 -35.15 36.27 -1.15
CA VAL A 29 -34.47 36.23 0.16
C VAL A 29 -33.99 34.80 0.47
N ALA A 30 -32.68 34.60 0.56
CA ALA A 30 -32.09 33.34 1.00
C ALA A 30 -32.25 33.20 2.53
N ALA A 31 -33.11 32.29 2.96
CA ALA A 31 -33.14 31.84 4.35
C ALA A 31 -31.86 31.04 4.65
N ALA A 32 -31.11 31.51 5.64
CA ALA A 32 -29.87 30.87 6.10
C ALA A 32 -30.17 29.47 6.64
N GLN A 33 -29.72 28.44 5.92
CA GLN A 33 -29.60 27.09 6.46
C GLN A 33 -28.27 26.99 7.20
N THR A 34 -28.33 26.76 8.51
CA THR A 34 -27.19 26.46 9.35
C THR A 34 -26.47 25.20 8.84
N PRO A 35 -25.15 25.25 8.57
CA PRO A 35 -24.42 24.06 8.16
C PRO A 35 -24.35 23.07 9.34
N ALA A 36 -24.65 21.81 9.05
CA ALA A 36 -24.49 20.70 10.00
C ALA A 36 -23.03 20.65 10.51
N PRO A 37 -22.79 20.29 11.79
CA PRO A 37 -21.45 20.30 12.36
C PRO A 37 -20.56 19.29 11.62
N SER A 38 -19.47 19.79 11.06
CA SER A 38 -18.40 19.01 10.45
C SER A 38 -17.95 17.92 11.42
N ALA A 39 -18.18 16.66 11.05
CA ALA A 39 -17.63 15.53 11.78
C ALA A 39 -16.11 15.69 11.84
N THR A 40 -15.58 15.86 13.05
CA THR A 40 -14.15 15.97 13.34
C THR A 40 -13.45 14.74 12.74
N GLN A 41 -12.78 14.93 11.61
CA GLN A 41 -12.02 13.87 10.96
C GLN A 41 -10.79 13.58 11.82
N THR A 42 -10.90 12.58 12.69
CA THR A 42 -9.77 12.05 13.44
C THR A 42 -8.70 11.58 12.45
N ARG A 43 -7.53 12.23 12.52
CA ARG A 43 -6.29 11.82 11.86
C ARG A 43 -6.11 10.31 12.02
N PRO A 44 -5.92 9.52 10.95
CA PRO A 44 -5.59 8.11 11.09
C PRO A 44 -4.34 8.01 11.98
N ALA A 45 -4.43 7.26 13.08
CA ALA A 45 -3.27 6.98 13.91
C ALA A 45 -2.13 6.47 13.02
N ALA A 46 -0.94 7.08 13.16
CA ALA A 46 0.22 6.80 12.33
C ALA A 46 0.42 5.28 12.19
N GLY A 47 0.40 4.78 10.95
CA GLY A 47 0.44 3.35 10.64
C GLY A 47 1.75 2.63 11.02
N GLY A 48 2.66 3.29 11.74
CA GLY A 48 3.99 2.79 12.09
C GLY A 48 3.98 1.47 12.85
N ASN A 49 2.96 1.20 13.66
CA ASN A 49 2.82 -0.08 14.39
C ASN A 49 2.39 -1.26 13.49
N ARG A 50 1.92 -1.00 12.26
CA ARG A 50 1.54 -2.03 11.28
C ARG A 50 2.65 -2.33 10.26
N VAL A 51 3.69 -1.50 10.19
CA VAL A 51 4.83 -1.67 9.29
C VAL A 51 5.89 -2.54 9.98
N PRO A 52 6.32 -3.68 9.38
CA PRO A 52 7.38 -4.50 9.94
C PRO A 52 8.68 -3.70 10.14
N ALA A 53 9.43 -3.99 11.21
CA ALA A 53 10.63 -3.22 11.56
C ALA A 53 11.67 -3.13 10.44
N ALA A 54 11.80 -4.18 9.62
CA ALA A 54 12.68 -4.22 8.45
C ALA A 54 12.38 -3.12 7.42
N LEU A 55 11.14 -2.62 7.38
CA LEU A 55 10.62 -1.69 6.39
C LEU A 55 10.39 -0.28 6.95
N ARG A 56 10.72 0.00 8.22
CA ARG A 56 10.49 1.31 8.86
C ARG A 56 11.65 2.30 8.71
N VAL A 57 12.53 2.07 7.73
CA VAL A 57 13.63 2.98 7.41
C VAL A 57 13.69 3.22 5.92
N ASN A 58 14.19 4.39 5.54
CA ASN A 58 14.33 4.72 4.13
C ASN A 58 15.33 3.78 3.47
N ALA A 59 15.05 3.44 2.21
CA ALA A 59 15.83 2.46 1.46
C ALA A 59 16.17 2.92 0.04
N MET A 60 17.26 2.40 -0.49
CA MET A 60 17.59 2.48 -1.91
C MET A 60 17.49 1.10 -2.55
N TRP A 61 16.87 1.02 -3.73
CA TRP A 61 16.80 -0.20 -4.51
C TRP A 61 18.12 -0.43 -5.26
N ILE A 62 18.57 -1.67 -5.30
CA ILE A 62 19.75 -2.13 -6.04
C ILE A 62 19.25 -3.20 -7.01
N TRP A 63 19.29 -2.89 -8.31
CA TRP A 63 19.05 -3.90 -9.33
C TRP A 63 20.29 -4.78 -9.52
N GLU A 64 21.46 -4.17 -9.74
CA GLU A 64 22.74 -4.86 -9.93
C GLU A 64 23.75 -4.37 -8.88
N LEU A 65 24.24 -5.27 -8.02
CA LEU A 65 25.29 -4.96 -7.05
C LEU A 65 26.55 -4.47 -7.74
N SER A 66 26.97 -5.12 -8.83
CA SER A 66 28.15 -4.72 -9.60
C SER A 66 28.05 -3.30 -10.19
N ARG A 67 26.84 -2.76 -10.39
CA ARG A 67 26.61 -1.39 -10.86
C ARG A 67 26.42 -0.38 -9.73
N SER A 68 26.39 -0.85 -8.49
CA SER A 68 26.20 -0.03 -7.29
C SER A 68 27.54 0.13 -6.61
N ASP A 69 28.19 1.28 -6.82
CA ASP A 69 29.58 1.53 -6.36
C ASP A 69 30.56 0.42 -6.79
N GLY A 70 30.38 -0.12 -8.01
CA GLY A 70 31.24 -1.19 -8.54
C GLY A 70 31.09 -2.55 -7.85
N GLY A 71 30.09 -2.72 -6.97
CA GLY A 71 29.93 -3.90 -6.13
C GLY A 71 30.71 -3.85 -4.82
N ASP A 72 31.37 -2.73 -4.49
CA ASP A 72 32.03 -2.55 -3.20
C ASP A 72 31.00 -2.34 -2.08
N ILE A 73 30.83 -3.38 -1.26
CA ILE A 73 29.85 -3.39 -0.16
C ILE A 73 30.15 -2.31 0.89
N VAL A 74 31.41 -1.97 1.14
CA VAL A 74 31.78 -0.93 2.11
C VAL A 74 31.44 0.44 1.54
N ALA A 75 31.71 0.67 0.24
CA ALA A 75 31.33 1.91 -0.43
C ALA A 75 29.80 2.06 -0.49
N ILE A 76 29.06 0.99 -0.81
CA ILE A 76 27.59 0.94 -0.74
C ILE A 76 27.14 1.32 0.68
N GLY A 77 27.67 0.66 1.71
CA GLY A 77 27.35 0.94 3.10
C GLY A 77 27.58 2.40 3.49
N THR A 78 28.72 2.95 3.08
CA THR A 78 29.12 4.34 3.36
C THR A 78 28.17 5.33 2.69
N ARG A 79 27.90 5.17 1.39
CA ARG A 79 26.98 6.05 0.64
C ARG A 79 25.55 5.96 1.17
N ALA A 80 25.07 4.75 1.48
CA ALA A 80 23.73 4.56 2.06
C ALA A 80 23.57 5.34 3.36
N LYS A 81 24.53 5.20 4.30
CA LYS A 81 24.51 5.93 5.57
C LYS A 81 24.59 7.45 5.38
N ALA A 82 25.47 7.92 4.49
CA ALA A 82 25.60 9.34 4.18
C ALA A 82 24.29 9.93 3.60
N ALA A 83 23.52 9.13 2.86
CA ALA A 83 22.23 9.51 2.32
C ALA A 83 21.03 9.28 3.27
N GLY A 84 21.28 8.85 4.52
CA GLY A 84 20.24 8.58 5.51
C GLY A 84 19.43 7.31 5.24
N PHE A 85 19.95 6.37 4.45
CA PHE A 85 19.32 5.07 4.20
C PHE A 85 19.75 4.06 5.26
N GLY A 86 18.76 3.43 5.89
CA GLY A 86 18.96 2.34 6.85
C GLY A 86 18.75 0.96 6.23
N ALA A 87 18.43 0.89 4.94
CA ALA A 87 18.17 -0.35 4.23
C ALA A 87 18.55 -0.28 2.75
N VAL A 88 18.83 -1.45 2.18
CA VAL A 88 18.93 -1.66 0.73
C VAL A 88 18.01 -2.80 0.31
N TYR A 89 17.35 -2.62 -0.84
CA TYR A 89 16.48 -3.62 -1.43
C TYR A 89 17.17 -4.19 -2.67
N VAL A 90 17.71 -5.40 -2.57
CA VAL A 90 18.62 -5.98 -3.59
C VAL A 90 17.90 -7.03 -4.43
N LYS A 91 18.11 -7.03 -5.76
CA LYS A 91 17.46 -8.01 -6.63
C LYS A 91 17.99 -9.39 -6.32
N SER A 92 17.13 -10.20 -5.75
CA SER A 92 17.47 -11.51 -5.21
C SER A 92 17.12 -12.64 -6.17
N ALA A 93 16.07 -12.48 -6.95
CA ALA A 93 15.55 -13.53 -7.80
C ALA A 93 14.79 -12.94 -8.99
N ASP A 94 14.71 -13.73 -10.05
CA ASP A 94 13.92 -13.45 -11.24
C ASP A 94 13.16 -14.73 -11.60
N ALA A 95 11.84 -14.62 -11.67
CA ALA A 95 10.95 -15.77 -11.79
C ALA A 95 11.29 -16.85 -10.74
N GLY A 96 11.53 -18.09 -11.17
CA GLY A 96 11.86 -19.23 -10.31
C GLY A 96 13.35 -19.41 -9.99
N LYS A 97 14.21 -18.41 -10.23
CA LYS A 97 15.67 -18.54 -10.07
C LYS A 97 16.23 -17.43 -9.18
N VAL A 98 16.99 -17.81 -8.15
CA VAL A 98 17.78 -16.87 -7.35
C VAL A 98 18.96 -16.39 -8.17
N TRP A 99 19.23 -15.09 -8.13
CA TRP A 99 20.35 -14.48 -8.83
C TRP A 99 21.63 -14.71 -8.02
N SER A 100 22.70 -15.11 -8.69
CA SER A 100 24.02 -15.37 -8.11
C SER A 100 24.62 -14.22 -7.30
N GLN A 101 24.17 -12.97 -7.49
CA GLN A 101 24.63 -11.84 -6.69
C GLN A 101 24.08 -11.82 -5.26
N PHE A 102 22.95 -12.51 -5.02
CA PHE A 102 22.28 -12.50 -3.72
C PHE A 102 22.63 -13.79 -2.98
N THR A 103 23.74 -13.76 -2.25
CA THR A 103 24.24 -14.89 -1.45
C THR A 103 24.17 -14.59 0.06
N PRO A 104 24.23 -15.60 0.93
CA PRO A 104 24.30 -15.37 2.38
C PRO A 104 25.46 -14.46 2.79
N GLU A 105 26.61 -14.57 2.14
CA GLU A 105 27.81 -13.78 2.41
C GLU A 105 27.61 -12.31 2.02
N ALA A 106 27.03 -12.06 0.84
CA ALA A 106 26.72 -10.70 0.39
C ALA A 106 25.69 -10.03 1.30
N VAL A 107 24.65 -10.77 1.72
CA VAL A 107 23.64 -10.28 2.67
C VAL A 107 24.28 -9.96 4.01
N ALA A 108 25.09 -10.88 4.56
CA ALA A 108 25.80 -10.66 5.83
C ALA A 108 26.74 -9.46 5.77
N ALA A 109 27.49 -9.29 4.69
CA ALA A 109 28.43 -8.18 4.51
C ALA A 109 27.71 -6.82 4.41
N LEU A 110 26.59 -6.73 3.71
CA LEU A 110 25.75 -5.53 3.68
C LEU A 110 25.18 -5.22 5.08
N LYS A 111 24.73 -6.24 5.82
CA LYS A 111 24.24 -6.07 7.20
C LYS A 111 25.34 -5.62 8.16
N ALA A 112 26.57 -6.07 7.97
CA ALA A 112 27.73 -5.61 8.73
C ALA A 112 28.02 -4.11 8.54
N GLN A 113 27.51 -3.49 7.46
CA GLN A 113 27.56 -2.04 7.27
C GLN A 113 26.48 -1.27 8.06
N GLY A 114 25.62 -1.98 8.81
CA GLY A 114 24.50 -1.41 9.55
C GLY A 114 23.20 -1.30 8.75
N LEU A 115 23.13 -1.93 7.56
CA LEU A 115 21.96 -1.89 6.70
C LEU A 115 21.01 -3.07 6.99
N ARG A 116 19.71 -2.81 6.92
CA ARG A 116 18.73 -3.88 6.67
C ARG A 116 18.78 -4.28 5.21
N VAL A 117 18.68 -5.57 4.93
CA VAL A 117 18.74 -6.09 3.56
C VAL A 117 17.46 -6.80 3.24
N CYS A 118 16.71 -6.25 2.28
CA CYS A 118 15.55 -6.96 1.74
C CYS A 118 15.87 -7.55 0.38
N ALA A 119 15.43 -8.79 0.20
CA ALA A 119 15.35 -9.42 -1.09
C ALA A 119 14.21 -8.78 -1.88
N TRP A 120 14.39 -8.51 -3.18
CA TRP A 120 13.26 -8.31 -4.08
C TRP A 120 13.28 -9.28 -5.24
N GLN A 121 12.10 -9.64 -5.75
CA GLN A 121 11.93 -10.65 -6.77
C GLN A 121 10.92 -10.21 -7.83
N PHE A 122 11.34 -10.20 -9.09
CA PHE A 122 10.42 -10.05 -10.22
C PHE A 122 9.69 -11.38 -10.50
N VAL A 123 8.37 -11.36 -10.58
CA VAL A 123 7.53 -12.56 -10.73
C VAL A 123 6.59 -12.45 -11.95
N TYR A 124 6.26 -13.58 -12.59
CA TYR A 124 5.49 -13.61 -13.85
C TYR A 124 4.19 -14.43 -13.81
N GLY A 125 3.99 -15.20 -12.75
CA GLY A 125 2.79 -16.00 -12.54
C GLY A 125 2.66 -17.15 -13.53
N ARG A 126 3.73 -17.48 -14.26
CA ARG A 126 3.78 -18.62 -15.18
C ARG A 126 4.08 -19.90 -14.42
N ARG A 127 4.96 -19.81 -13.41
CA ARG A 127 5.35 -20.93 -12.56
C ARG A 127 5.26 -20.52 -11.08
N PRO A 128 4.06 -20.23 -10.56
CA PRO A 128 3.88 -19.58 -9.25
C PRO A 128 4.51 -20.37 -8.08
N VAL A 129 4.57 -21.70 -8.17
CA VAL A 129 5.23 -22.54 -7.15
C VAL A 129 6.76 -22.39 -7.19
N ALA A 130 7.35 -22.34 -8.38
CA ALA A 130 8.80 -22.17 -8.54
C ALA A 130 9.23 -20.75 -8.16
N GLU A 131 8.45 -19.74 -8.58
CA GLU A 131 8.63 -18.34 -8.19
C GLU A 131 8.59 -18.21 -6.65
N ALA A 132 7.58 -18.77 -5.99
CA ALA A 132 7.49 -18.72 -4.52
C ALA A 132 8.66 -19.43 -3.82
N ARG A 133 9.18 -20.53 -4.39
CA ARG A 133 10.36 -21.24 -3.86
C ARG A 133 11.62 -20.39 -3.97
N ALA A 134 11.83 -19.69 -5.08
CA ALA A 134 12.99 -18.82 -5.25
C ALA A 134 12.96 -17.63 -4.28
N GLY A 135 11.81 -16.98 -4.11
CA GLY A 135 11.66 -15.90 -3.13
C GLY A 135 11.89 -16.38 -1.69
N ALA A 136 11.38 -17.57 -1.34
CA ALA A 136 11.64 -18.17 -0.02
C ALA A 136 13.11 -18.55 0.20
N LEU A 137 13.80 -19.03 -0.85
CA LEU A 137 15.23 -19.33 -0.78
C LEU A 137 16.05 -18.05 -0.56
N ALA A 138 15.77 -16.98 -1.32
CA ALA A 138 16.38 -15.68 -1.10
C ALA A 138 16.14 -15.17 0.33
N ALA A 139 14.91 -15.30 0.85
CA ALA A 139 14.62 -14.96 2.25
C ALA A 139 15.49 -15.75 3.24
N SER A 140 15.73 -17.04 2.98
CA SER A 140 16.55 -17.89 3.83
C SER A 140 18.05 -17.55 3.85
N TYR A 141 18.54 -16.73 2.92
CA TYR A 141 19.93 -16.24 2.91
C TYR A 141 20.17 -15.10 3.91
N GLY A 142 19.24 -14.85 4.83
CA GLY A 142 19.38 -13.85 5.90
C GLY A 142 18.73 -12.50 5.62
N ALA A 143 17.90 -12.41 4.58
CA ALA A 143 17.16 -11.20 4.25
C ALA A 143 16.16 -10.84 5.36
N ASP A 144 16.07 -9.55 5.70
CA ASP A 144 15.15 -9.03 6.72
C ASP A 144 13.71 -8.90 6.20
N CYS A 145 13.54 -8.83 4.88
CA CYS A 145 12.25 -8.88 4.22
C CYS A 145 12.34 -9.38 2.77
N LEU A 146 11.18 -9.71 2.19
CA LEU A 146 11.05 -10.02 0.76
C LEU A 146 10.00 -9.09 0.12
N ILE A 147 10.37 -8.45 -0.98
CA ILE A 147 9.52 -7.55 -1.75
C ILE A 147 9.16 -8.23 -3.07
N ILE A 148 7.87 -8.41 -3.28
CA ILE A 148 7.31 -9.07 -4.47
C ILE A 148 7.13 -8.02 -5.55
N ASP A 149 7.75 -8.23 -6.69
CA ASP A 149 7.60 -7.39 -7.87
C ASP A 149 6.75 -8.07 -8.94
N ALA A 150 5.45 -7.78 -8.91
CA ALA A 150 4.45 -8.37 -9.77
C ALA A 150 3.80 -7.29 -10.64
N GLU A 151 4.12 -7.33 -11.94
CA GLU A 151 3.65 -6.35 -12.91
C GLU A 151 2.60 -6.94 -13.88
N THR A 152 2.45 -6.35 -15.07
CA THR A 152 1.44 -6.70 -16.08
C THR A 152 1.38 -8.18 -16.45
N SER A 153 2.49 -8.91 -16.30
CA SER A 153 2.57 -10.36 -16.50
C SER A 153 1.60 -11.17 -15.60
N TYR A 154 1.20 -10.62 -14.46
CA TYR A 154 0.24 -11.19 -13.51
C TYR A 154 -1.21 -10.78 -13.79
N GLU A 155 -1.49 -9.89 -14.75
CA GLU A 155 -2.85 -9.47 -15.04
C GLU A 155 -3.76 -10.66 -15.39
N GLY A 156 -4.91 -10.73 -14.70
CA GLY A 156 -5.87 -11.82 -14.84
C GLY A 156 -5.49 -13.12 -14.12
N ARG A 157 -4.29 -13.24 -13.55
CA ARG A 157 -3.76 -14.50 -12.98
C ARG A 157 -4.04 -14.65 -11.49
N TYR A 158 -5.31 -14.51 -11.10
CA TYR A 158 -5.75 -14.58 -9.69
C TYR A 158 -5.42 -15.91 -9.01
N TRP A 159 -5.61 -17.03 -9.72
CA TRP A 159 -5.28 -18.36 -9.19
C TRP A 159 -3.76 -18.49 -8.99
N ALA A 160 -2.95 -18.04 -9.95
CA ALA A 160 -1.49 -18.11 -9.84
C ALA A 160 -0.99 -17.25 -8.69
N ALA A 161 -1.52 -16.03 -8.52
CA ALA A 161 -1.19 -15.17 -7.37
C ALA A 161 -1.57 -15.83 -6.04
N GLY A 162 -2.74 -16.48 -5.97
CA GLY A 162 -3.17 -17.23 -4.79
C GLY A 162 -2.22 -18.38 -4.48
N ARG A 163 -1.80 -19.13 -5.51
CA ARG A 163 -0.88 -20.25 -5.37
C ARG A 163 0.52 -19.78 -4.96
N TYR A 164 1.03 -18.71 -5.55
CA TYR A 164 2.31 -18.08 -5.18
C TYR A 164 2.29 -17.67 -3.70
N MET A 165 1.29 -16.89 -3.28
CA MET A 165 1.20 -16.40 -1.90
C MET A 165 1.06 -17.54 -0.88
N SER A 166 0.25 -18.55 -1.18
CA SER A 166 0.08 -19.72 -0.31
C SER A 166 1.39 -20.49 -0.11
N VAL A 167 2.13 -20.77 -1.20
CA VAL A 167 3.40 -21.49 -1.14
C VAL A 167 4.50 -20.64 -0.50
N LEU A 168 4.55 -19.35 -0.80
CA LEU A 168 5.53 -18.45 -0.20
C LEU A 168 5.32 -18.39 1.32
N ARG A 169 4.08 -18.16 1.77
CA ARG A 169 3.74 -18.10 3.21
C ARG A 169 3.97 -19.40 3.96
N SER A 170 3.77 -20.55 3.34
CA SER A 170 4.07 -21.82 4.01
C SER A 170 5.57 -22.04 4.24
N LYS A 171 6.44 -21.30 3.53
CA LYS A 171 7.90 -21.40 3.63
C LYS A 171 8.51 -20.34 4.53
N VAL A 172 8.14 -19.08 4.34
CA VAL A 172 8.70 -17.97 5.14
C VAL A 172 7.91 -17.72 6.43
N GLY A 173 6.72 -18.32 6.55
CA GLY A 173 5.83 -18.13 7.68
C GLY A 173 4.94 -16.88 7.58
N PRO A 174 3.95 -16.77 8.47
CA PRO A 174 2.94 -15.70 8.43
C PRO A 174 3.47 -14.34 8.89
N ARG A 175 4.55 -14.32 9.68
CA ARG A 175 5.12 -13.09 10.27
C ARG A 175 6.30 -12.53 9.49
N PHE A 176 6.94 -13.30 8.61
CA PHE A 176 8.05 -12.79 7.82
C PHE A 176 7.61 -11.56 7.02
N PRO A 177 8.37 -10.45 7.06
CA PRO A 177 8.00 -9.21 6.38
C PRO A 177 7.94 -9.38 4.87
N LEU A 178 6.75 -9.18 4.30
CA LEU A 178 6.52 -9.16 2.86
C LEU A 178 5.93 -7.81 2.44
N ALA A 179 6.42 -7.27 1.32
CA ALA A 179 5.84 -6.13 0.64
C ALA A 179 5.51 -6.47 -0.81
N LEU A 180 4.66 -5.67 -1.45
CA LEU A 180 4.34 -5.74 -2.88
C LEU A 180 4.69 -4.41 -3.52
N THR A 181 5.42 -4.39 -4.64
CA THR A 181 5.52 -3.22 -5.51
C THR A 181 4.23 -3.09 -6.33
N SER A 182 3.24 -2.36 -5.83
CA SER A 182 2.05 -2.11 -6.65
C SER A 182 2.36 -1.10 -7.74
N PHE A 183 1.55 -1.11 -8.79
CA PHE A 183 1.41 0.08 -9.62
C PHE A 183 0.90 1.26 -8.76
N PRO A 184 1.30 2.50 -9.09
CA PRO A 184 0.75 3.68 -8.44
C PRO A 184 -0.76 3.78 -8.71
N TYR A 185 -1.19 3.52 -9.95
CA TYR A 185 -2.58 3.63 -10.38
C TYR A 185 -3.19 2.23 -10.55
N VAL A 186 -3.67 1.64 -9.45
CA VAL A 186 -4.22 0.27 -9.46
C VAL A 186 -5.51 0.13 -10.29
N ASP A 187 -6.20 1.24 -10.49
CA ASP A 187 -7.39 1.37 -11.32
C ASP A 187 -7.06 1.38 -12.82
N TYR A 188 -5.86 1.82 -13.20
CA TYR A 188 -5.32 1.67 -14.55
C TYR A 188 -4.88 0.23 -14.87
N HIS A 189 -4.52 -0.55 -13.83
CA HIS A 189 -4.21 -1.98 -13.92
C HIS A 189 -5.28 -2.88 -13.29
N PRO A 190 -6.56 -2.79 -13.71
CA PRO A 190 -7.69 -3.38 -12.99
C PRO A 190 -7.68 -4.91 -12.98
N LYS A 191 -6.83 -5.55 -13.79
CA LYS A 191 -6.73 -7.00 -13.87
C LYS A 191 -5.64 -7.58 -12.97
N LEU A 192 -4.72 -6.78 -12.45
CA LEU A 192 -3.67 -7.28 -11.55
C LEU A 192 -4.32 -7.73 -10.22
N PRO A 193 -3.96 -8.90 -9.68
CA PRO A 193 -4.60 -9.45 -8.48
C PRO A 193 -4.11 -8.80 -7.17
N PHE A 194 -4.19 -7.47 -7.04
CA PHE A 194 -3.78 -6.73 -5.83
C PHE A 194 -4.50 -7.25 -4.59
N SER A 195 -5.80 -7.54 -4.66
CA SER A 195 -6.62 -8.04 -3.56
C SER A 195 -6.21 -9.44 -3.07
N VAL A 196 -5.42 -10.17 -3.87
CA VAL A 196 -4.78 -11.43 -3.49
C VAL A 196 -3.44 -11.14 -2.82
N PHE A 197 -2.57 -10.38 -3.48
CA PHE A 197 -1.23 -10.06 -2.95
C PHE A 197 -1.30 -9.24 -1.66
N LEU A 198 -2.26 -8.35 -1.49
CA LEU A 198 -2.48 -7.50 -0.29
C LEU A 198 -3.58 -8.06 0.63
N GLY A 199 -4.14 -9.24 0.31
CA GLY A 199 -5.18 -9.91 1.10
C GLY A 199 -4.68 -10.36 2.47
N PRO A 200 -5.54 -10.96 3.35
CA PRO A 200 -5.20 -11.27 4.74
C PRO A 200 -3.86 -12.02 4.97
N HIS A 201 -3.54 -13.00 4.13
CA HIS A 201 -2.27 -13.76 4.18
C HIS A 201 -1.22 -13.25 3.17
N GLY A 202 -1.52 -12.13 2.52
CA GLY A 202 -0.68 -11.47 1.54
C GLY A 202 0.48 -10.68 2.16
N ALA A 203 1.12 -9.84 1.36
CA ALA A 203 2.07 -8.82 1.79
C ALA A 203 1.46 -7.92 2.88
N GLN A 204 2.28 -7.59 3.89
CA GLN A 204 1.87 -6.71 4.98
C GLN A 204 1.93 -5.23 4.58
N VAL A 205 2.72 -4.89 3.56
CA VAL A 205 2.96 -3.53 3.10
C VAL A 205 2.72 -3.41 1.60
N ASN A 206 2.15 -2.29 1.17
CA ASN A 206 2.01 -1.91 -0.23
C ASN A 206 3.04 -0.84 -0.59
N MET A 207 3.76 -0.99 -1.70
CA MET A 207 4.81 -0.10 -2.15
C MET A 207 4.55 0.41 -3.57
N PRO A 208 3.67 1.40 -3.75
CA PRO A 208 3.37 1.90 -5.09
C PRO A 208 4.58 2.58 -5.73
N GLN A 209 4.82 2.24 -7.00
CA GLN A 209 5.88 2.80 -7.85
C GLN A 209 5.52 4.19 -8.38
N VAL A 210 5.72 5.25 -7.58
CA VAL A 210 5.33 6.62 -7.95
C VAL A 210 6.43 7.28 -8.77
N TYR A 211 6.49 6.93 -10.06
CA TYR A 211 7.48 7.46 -10.99
C TYR A 211 6.86 8.58 -11.84
N TRP A 212 6.73 9.76 -11.26
CA TRP A 212 5.93 10.85 -11.83
C TRP A 212 6.39 11.31 -13.23
N LYS A 213 7.69 11.23 -13.56
CA LYS A 213 8.16 11.53 -14.93
C LYS A 213 7.69 10.47 -15.94
N ASP A 214 7.70 9.19 -15.56
CA ASP A 214 7.18 8.12 -16.42
C ASP A 214 5.66 8.17 -16.51
N ILE A 215 4.98 8.52 -15.41
CA ILE A 215 3.52 8.73 -15.36
C ILE A 215 3.10 9.92 -16.24
N GLY A 216 3.95 10.93 -16.36
CA GLY A 216 3.66 12.16 -17.10
C GLY A 216 2.65 13.09 -16.39
N HIS A 217 2.44 12.90 -15.10
CA HIS A 217 1.58 13.74 -14.27
C HIS A 217 2.43 14.58 -13.31
N GLU A 218 1.84 15.66 -12.79
CA GLU A 218 2.45 16.39 -11.67
C GLU A 218 2.67 15.46 -10.47
N LEU A 219 3.73 15.71 -9.70
CA LEU A 219 4.11 14.88 -8.57
C LEU A 219 3.01 14.83 -7.48
N ALA A 220 2.40 15.98 -7.18
CA ALA A 220 1.33 16.07 -6.19
C ALA A 220 0.09 15.25 -6.62
N ASP A 221 -0.30 15.34 -7.89
CA ASP A 221 -1.42 14.59 -8.45
C ASP A 221 -1.12 13.08 -8.46
N SER A 222 0.11 12.72 -8.84
CA SER A 222 0.57 11.33 -8.82
C SER A 222 0.48 10.72 -7.43
N MET A 223 0.93 11.46 -6.41
CA MET A 223 0.85 11.04 -5.02
C MET A 223 -0.60 10.95 -4.54
N SER A 224 -1.41 12.00 -4.77
CA SER A 224 -2.81 12.03 -4.35
C SER A 224 -3.62 10.89 -4.95
N TRP A 225 -3.51 10.67 -6.27
CA TRP A 225 -4.21 9.57 -6.93
C TRP A 225 -3.73 8.22 -6.42
N THR A 226 -2.41 8.03 -6.30
CA THR A 226 -1.82 6.79 -5.75
C THR A 226 -2.43 6.46 -4.39
N MET A 227 -2.46 7.42 -3.46
CA MET A 227 -3.00 7.19 -2.12
C MET A 227 -4.50 6.91 -2.16
N ARG A 228 -5.27 7.63 -2.99
CA ARG A 228 -6.71 7.42 -3.19
C ARG A 228 -7.01 5.98 -3.56
N VAL A 229 -6.38 5.47 -4.63
CA VAL A 229 -6.76 4.17 -5.19
C VAL A 229 -6.11 2.98 -4.48
N ASN A 230 -4.99 3.16 -3.78
CA ASN A 230 -4.32 2.08 -3.05
C ASN A 230 -4.84 1.87 -1.62
N ARG A 231 -5.35 2.91 -0.95
CA ARG A 231 -5.76 2.80 0.48
C ARG A 231 -6.88 1.79 0.73
N VAL A 232 -7.69 1.46 -0.30
CA VAL A 232 -8.77 0.46 -0.22
C VAL A 232 -8.29 -0.94 0.18
N TYR A 233 -7.02 -1.26 -0.04
CA TYR A 233 -6.45 -2.56 0.30
C TYR A 233 -6.16 -2.71 1.81
N ASP A 234 -6.25 -1.63 2.59
CA ASP A 234 -5.98 -1.61 4.04
C ASP A 234 -4.61 -2.20 4.39
N ARG A 235 -3.57 -1.70 3.73
CA ARG A 235 -2.16 -1.99 4.02
C ARG A 235 -1.42 -0.66 4.17
N PRO A 236 -0.45 -0.54 5.10
CA PRO A 236 0.48 0.59 5.10
C PRO A 236 1.07 0.80 3.71
N ILE A 237 1.15 2.06 3.29
CA ILE A 237 1.67 2.45 1.97
C ILE A 237 3.04 3.08 2.18
N LEU A 238 4.07 2.51 1.57
CA LEU A 238 5.44 3.03 1.55
C LEU A 238 5.82 3.32 0.10
N PRO A 239 5.62 4.54 -0.41
CA PRO A 239 5.78 4.83 -1.83
C PRO A 239 7.25 4.72 -2.27
N ILE A 240 7.44 4.31 -3.52
CA ILE A 240 8.75 4.26 -4.19
C ILE A 240 8.87 5.49 -5.08
N GLY A 241 9.85 6.34 -4.81
CA GLY A 241 10.15 7.54 -5.58
C GLY A 241 11.12 7.27 -6.74
N GLN A 242 11.10 8.16 -7.73
CA GLN A 242 11.95 8.12 -8.91
C GLN A 242 13.21 8.97 -8.72
N THR A 243 14.36 8.45 -9.13
CA THR A 243 15.63 9.23 -9.24
C THR A 243 16.24 9.22 -10.65
N TYR A 244 15.78 8.32 -11.52
CA TYR A 244 16.10 8.28 -12.95
C TYR A 244 15.23 9.29 -13.74
N GLN A 245 15.57 9.57 -15.00
CA GLN A 245 14.93 10.62 -15.83
C GLN A 245 15.02 12.03 -15.23
N SER A 246 16.07 12.27 -14.43
CA SER A 246 16.46 13.60 -13.98
C SER A 246 15.37 14.45 -13.29
N PRO A 247 14.67 13.93 -12.26
CA PRO A 247 13.92 14.81 -11.36
C PRO A 247 14.86 15.83 -10.71
N THR A 248 14.28 16.96 -10.33
CA THR A 248 14.97 18.07 -9.67
C THR A 248 15.06 17.83 -8.16
N SER A 249 16.03 18.46 -7.49
CA SER A 249 16.15 18.37 -6.03
C SER A 249 14.89 18.87 -5.28
N PRO A 250 14.20 19.94 -5.73
CA PRO A 250 12.89 20.30 -5.20
C PRO A 250 11.83 19.20 -5.33
N GLU A 251 11.76 18.49 -6.47
CA GLU A 251 10.82 17.36 -6.62
C GLU A 251 11.12 16.23 -5.63
N ILE A 252 12.40 15.93 -5.39
CA ILE A 252 12.81 14.97 -4.34
C ILE A 252 12.30 15.44 -2.97
N GLY A 253 12.48 16.72 -2.63
CA GLY A 253 11.96 17.32 -1.40
C GLY A 253 10.43 17.17 -1.29
N THR A 254 9.70 17.57 -2.32
CA THR A 254 8.24 17.50 -2.39
C THR A 254 7.73 16.07 -2.25
N PHE A 255 8.34 15.08 -2.91
CA PHE A 255 7.93 13.67 -2.77
C PHE A 255 8.06 13.21 -1.32
N ARG A 256 9.19 13.52 -0.68
CA ARG A 256 9.47 13.14 0.72
C ARG A 256 8.45 13.77 1.68
N THR A 257 8.19 15.06 1.48
CA THR A 257 7.25 15.86 2.27
C THR A 257 5.81 15.35 2.10
N LEU A 258 5.36 15.07 0.87
CA LEU A 258 4.04 14.48 0.61
C LEU A 258 3.91 13.07 1.19
N ALA A 259 4.91 12.21 1.03
CA ALA A 259 4.88 10.86 1.57
C ALA A 259 4.75 10.87 3.10
N ALA A 260 5.50 11.75 3.77
CA ALA A 260 5.38 11.96 5.22
C ALA A 260 3.98 12.48 5.60
N GLY A 261 3.44 13.45 4.84
CA GLY A 261 2.09 13.98 5.05
C GLY A 261 1.00 12.91 4.94
N TYR A 262 1.09 12.02 3.96
CA TYR A 262 0.19 10.87 3.83
C TYR A 262 0.45 9.75 4.86
N GLY A 263 1.37 9.95 5.80
CA GLY A 263 1.62 9.04 6.92
C GLY A 263 2.50 7.84 6.58
N ALA A 264 3.30 7.90 5.52
CA ALA A 264 4.27 6.85 5.21
C ALA A 264 5.34 6.78 6.30
N ALA A 265 5.56 5.59 6.87
CA ALA A 265 6.56 5.38 7.92
C ALA A 265 8.01 5.40 7.39
N SER A 266 8.17 5.24 6.08
CA SER A 266 9.42 5.28 5.34
C SER A 266 9.10 5.41 3.85
N ILE A 267 10.13 5.71 3.05
CA ILE A 267 10.08 5.76 1.59
C ILE A 267 11.24 4.96 1.00
N SER A 268 11.17 4.65 -0.28
CA SER A 268 12.31 4.07 -1.00
C SER A 268 12.49 4.69 -2.39
N TRP A 269 13.62 4.44 -3.02
CA TRP A 269 14.00 5.10 -4.28
C TRP A 269 14.47 4.09 -5.33
N TRP A 270 13.96 4.23 -6.55
CA TRP A 270 14.41 3.46 -7.71
C TRP A 270 15.31 4.33 -8.60
N GLU A 271 16.57 3.96 -8.87
CA GLU A 271 17.40 2.93 -8.20
C GLU A 271 18.87 3.40 -8.14
N TRP A 272 19.70 2.70 -7.35
CA TRP A 272 21.08 3.09 -7.01
C TRP A 272 21.92 3.53 -8.20
N ALA A 273 22.05 2.69 -9.23
CA ALA A 273 22.93 2.95 -10.37
C ALA A 273 22.39 4.06 -11.29
N ALA A 274 21.06 4.21 -11.36
CA ALA A 274 20.40 5.26 -12.10
C ALA A 274 20.32 6.61 -11.36
N THR A 275 20.71 6.67 -10.08
CA THR A 275 20.64 7.90 -9.27
C THR A 275 21.85 8.81 -9.55
N PRO A 276 21.65 9.98 -10.18
CA PRO A 276 22.76 10.89 -10.48
C PRO A 276 23.35 11.50 -9.21
N ALA A 277 24.65 11.79 -9.22
CA ALA A 277 25.43 12.32 -8.09
C ALA A 277 24.72 13.46 -7.35
N ARG A 278 24.18 14.44 -8.08
CA ARG A 278 23.46 15.61 -7.52
C ARG A 278 22.27 15.24 -6.63
N LEU A 279 21.58 14.13 -6.90
CA LEU A 279 20.40 13.74 -6.15
C LEU A 279 20.73 13.02 -4.85
N TRP A 280 21.91 12.42 -4.71
CA TRP A 280 22.35 11.83 -3.45
C TRP A 280 22.36 12.84 -2.30
N THR A 281 22.79 14.07 -2.57
CA THR A 281 22.72 15.18 -1.59
C THR A 281 21.29 15.59 -1.25
N ALA A 282 20.38 15.59 -2.24
CA ALA A 282 18.97 15.95 -2.04
C ALA A 282 18.23 14.90 -1.19
N LEU A 283 18.54 13.62 -1.39
CA LEU A 283 17.98 12.50 -0.63
C LEU A 283 18.34 12.56 0.86
N ALA A 284 19.54 13.07 1.17
CA ALA A 284 20.07 13.20 2.52
C ALA A 284 19.52 14.40 3.31
N GLN A 285 18.87 15.36 2.64
CA GLN A 285 18.43 16.59 3.30
C GLN A 285 17.42 16.30 4.42
N PRO A 286 17.34 17.10 5.49
CA PRO A 286 16.24 17.02 6.44
C PRO A 286 14.87 17.14 5.75
N LEU A 287 13.83 16.57 6.36
CA LEU A 287 12.47 16.84 5.91
C LEU A 287 12.10 18.28 6.27
N VAL A 288 11.57 19.02 5.29
CA VAL A 288 10.93 20.31 5.56
C VAL A 288 9.47 20.02 5.93
N GLN A 289 9.06 20.43 7.13
CA GLN A 289 7.69 20.33 7.66
C GLN A 289 7.16 21.74 7.97
N PRO A 290 5.83 21.99 7.90
CA PRO A 290 4.75 21.06 7.61
C PRO A 290 4.15 21.17 6.19
N VAL A 291 3.44 20.13 5.75
CA VAL A 291 2.47 20.20 4.64
C VAL A 291 1.15 20.68 5.21
N ASP A 292 0.42 21.51 4.45
CA ASP A 292 -0.95 21.87 4.80
C ASP A 292 -1.83 20.61 4.89
N ASP A 293 -2.48 20.40 6.05
CA ASP A 293 -3.38 19.27 6.32
C ASP A 293 -4.55 19.21 5.32
N ALA A 294 -4.95 20.35 4.73
CA ALA A 294 -5.98 20.39 3.69
C ALA A 294 -5.57 19.66 2.39
N ILE A 295 -4.27 19.46 2.16
CA ILE A 295 -3.72 18.71 1.02
C ILE A 295 -3.78 17.18 1.25
N LEU A 296 -4.04 16.71 2.49
CA LEU A 296 -3.72 15.35 2.92
C LEU A 296 -4.90 14.37 3.05
N ASP A 297 -6.09 14.68 2.51
CA ASP A 297 -7.12 13.64 2.27
C ASP A 297 -7.27 13.34 0.78
N PRO A 298 -6.69 12.24 0.27
CA PRO A 298 -6.83 11.85 -1.11
C PRO A 298 -8.23 11.27 -1.41
N GLY A 299 -9.13 11.19 -0.42
CA GLY A 299 -10.45 10.57 -0.57
C GLY A 299 -10.34 9.08 -0.89
N TYR A 300 -11.36 8.54 -1.56
CA TYR A 300 -11.46 7.14 -1.99
C TYR A 300 -11.93 7.06 -3.46
N PRO A 301 -11.67 5.95 -4.17
CA PRO A 301 -12.23 5.75 -5.50
C PRO A 301 -13.74 5.56 -5.42
N LEU A 302 -14.49 6.24 -6.28
CA LEU A 302 -15.92 6.02 -6.42
C LEU A 302 -16.14 4.73 -7.23
N LEU A 303 -16.88 3.77 -6.67
CA LEU A 303 -17.36 2.61 -7.43
C LEU A 303 -18.88 2.63 -7.61
N VAL A 304 -19.33 2.32 -8.82
CA VAL A 304 -20.74 2.26 -9.23
C VAL A 304 -20.99 0.99 -10.05
N LYS A 305 -22.28 0.64 -10.22
CA LYS A 305 -22.71 -0.45 -11.09
C LYS A 305 -22.07 -0.31 -12.48
N GLY A 306 -21.54 -1.40 -13.00
CA GLY A 306 -20.83 -1.45 -14.29
C GLY A 306 -19.31 -1.35 -14.18
N ASN A 307 -18.75 -0.83 -13.08
CA ASN A 307 -17.30 -0.90 -12.86
C ASN A 307 -16.82 -2.36 -12.78
N LYS A 308 -15.56 -2.59 -13.16
CA LYS A 308 -14.92 -3.91 -13.23
C LYS A 308 -13.51 -3.86 -12.68
N GLY A 309 -12.94 -5.02 -12.34
CA GLY A 309 -11.55 -5.17 -11.94
C GLY A 309 -11.35 -5.46 -10.46
N ASP A 310 -10.10 -5.37 -10.03
CA ASP A 310 -9.68 -5.80 -8.70
C ASP A 310 -10.21 -4.90 -7.57
N LEU A 311 -10.42 -3.60 -7.82
CA LEU A 311 -11.11 -2.72 -6.89
C LEU A 311 -12.52 -3.24 -6.55
N VAL A 312 -13.24 -3.77 -7.55
CA VAL A 312 -14.55 -4.40 -7.33
C VAL A 312 -14.38 -5.75 -6.61
N ARG A 313 -13.35 -6.54 -6.92
CA ARG A 313 -13.07 -7.78 -6.17
C ARG A 313 -12.79 -7.49 -4.70
N ARG A 314 -12.07 -6.40 -4.40
CA ARG A 314 -11.83 -5.92 -3.05
C ARG A 314 -13.14 -5.54 -2.36
N LEU A 315 -13.99 -4.74 -3.01
CA LEU A 315 -15.33 -4.42 -2.51
C LEU A 315 -16.14 -5.69 -2.19
N GLN A 316 -16.23 -6.63 -3.13
CA GLN A 316 -16.98 -7.87 -2.98
C GLN A 316 -16.45 -8.73 -1.81
N ARG A 317 -15.13 -8.78 -1.61
CA ARG A 317 -14.50 -9.43 -0.45
C ARG A 317 -14.89 -8.77 0.87
N LEU A 318 -14.92 -7.44 0.93
CA LEU A 318 -15.34 -6.71 2.13
C LEU A 318 -16.83 -6.92 2.41
N LEU A 319 -17.69 -6.87 1.39
CA LEU A 319 -19.12 -7.14 1.53
C LEU A 319 -19.40 -8.55 2.07
N ARG A 320 -18.65 -9.57 1.64
CA ARG A 320 -18.75 -10.93 2.20
C ARG A 320 -18.49 -10.99 3.69
N ARG A 321 -17.56 -10.18 4.22
CA ARG A 321 -17.29 -10.11 5.68
C ARG A 321 -18.47 -9.59 6.48
N THR A 322 -19.42 -8.93 5.83
CA THR A 322 -20.65 -8.42 6.47
C THR A 322 -21.78 -9.47 6.50
N GLY A 323 -21.48 -10.74 6.21
CA GLY A 323 -22.45 -11.85 6.18
C GLY A 323 -23.23 -11.99 4.87
N ARG A 324 -22.92 -11.18 3.84
CA ARG A 324 -23.65 -11.20 2.56
C ARG A 324 -23.04 -12.20 1.57
N ARG A 325 -23.88 -12.98 0.88
CA ARG A 325 -23.47 -13.82 -0.25
C ARG A 325 -23.32 -12.94 -1.51
N VAL A 326 -22.08 -12.63 -1.88
CA VAL A 326 -21.73 -11.90 -3.11
C VAL A 326 -20.71 -12.72 -3.89
N PHE A 327 -20.80 -12.87 -5.21
CA PHE A 327 -19.74 -13.55 -5.97
C PHE A 327 -18.53 -12.63 -6.16
N ILE A 328 -17.31 -13.13 -5.95
CA ILE A 328 -16.09 -12.34 -6.20
C ILE A 328 -15.70 -12.52 -7.67
N ASN A 329 -16.47 -11.90 -8.56
CA ASN A 329 -16.25 -11.95 -10.01
C ASN A 329 -15.54 -10.70 -10.57
N GLY A 330 -15.36 -9.67 -9.74
CA GLY A 330 -14.77 -8.39 -10.15
C GLY A 330 -15.64 -7.57 -11.09
N ARG A 331 -16.97 -7.78 -11.06
CA ARG A 331 -17.96 -6.99 -11.80
C ARG A 331 -18.94 -6.39 -10.81
N PHE A 332 -19.16 -5.09 -10.88
CA PHE A 332 -20.15 -4.42 -10.04
C PHE A 332 -21.51 -4.65 -10.68
N ASP A 333 -22.04 -5.85 -10.49
CA ASP A 333 -23.31 -6.34 -11.01
C ASP A 333 -24.49 -6.01 -10.07
N THR A 334 -25.70 -6.44 -10.43
CA THR A 334 -26.91 -6.23 -9.63
C THR A 334 -26.79 -6.86 -8.22
N LEU A 335 -26.13 -8.02 -8.09
CA LEU A 335 -25.93 -8.65 -6.77
C LEU A 335 -25.00 -7.81 -5.89
N THR A 336 -23.94 -7.23 -6.49
CA THR A 336 -23.04 -6.31 -5.79
C THR A 336 -23.75 -5.03 -5.41
N LEU A 337 -24.59 -4.45 -6.29
CA LEU A 337 -25.42 -3.28 -5.99
C LEU A 337 -26.36 -3.54 -4.80
N ASN A 338 -27.11 -4.64 -4.82
CA ASN A 338 -28.02 -5.01 -3.73
C ASN A 338 -27.28 -5.20 -2.40
N ALA A 339 -26.04 -5.72 -2.46
CA ALA A 339 -25.21 -5.85 -1.27
C ALA A 339 -24.74 -4.48 -0.73
N VAL A 340 -24.40 -3.54 -1.61
CA VAL A 340 -24.01 -2.16 -1.24
C VAL A 340 -25.19 -1.40 -0.65
N THR A 341 -26.34 -1.35 -1.33
CA THR A 341 -27.53 -0.62 -0.85
C THR A 341 -28.00 -1.16 0.49
N SER A 342 -27.97 -2.48 0.67
CA SER A 342 -28.32 -3.07 1.96
C SER A 342 -27.30 -2.79 3.06
N LEU A 343 -25.99 -2.73 2.74
CA LEU A 343 -25.00 -2.28 3.71
C LEU A 343 -25.29 -0.84 4.14
N GLN A 344 -25.56 0.05 3.18
CA GLN A 344 -25.86 1.45 3.44
C GLN A 344 -27.08 1.58 4.36
N GLN A 345 -28.18 0.89 4.03
CA GLN A 345 -29.38 0.85 4.85
C GLN A 345 -29.11 0.37 6.28
N ARG A 346 -28.40 -0.76 6.46
CA ARG A 346 -28.08 -1.32 7.79
C ARG A 346 -27.15 -0.44 8.63
N ARG A 347 -26.39 0.45 7.98
CA ARG A 347 -25.39 1.29 8.62
C ARG A 347 -25.84 2.75 8.73
N GLY A 348 -27.10 3.05 8.39
CA GLY A 348 -27.67 4.40 8.44
C GLY A 348 -27.04 5.37 7.43
N LEU A 349 -26.47 4.85 6.33
CA LEU A 349 -25.92 5.68 5.25
C LEU A 349 -27.00 5.99 4.20
N PRO A 350 -26.88 7.11 3.46
CA PRO A 350 -27.68 7.34 2.26
C PRO A 350 -27.59 6.14 1.30
N VAL A 351 -28.75 5.61 0.89
CA VAL A 351 -28.85 4.40 0.06
C VAL A 351 -28.67 4.76 -1.42
N THR A 352 -27.47 5.22 -1.78
CA THR A 352 -27.14 5.68 -3.13
C THR A 352 -26.81 4.53 -4.09
N GLY A 353 -26.46 3.36 -3.56
CA GLY A 353 -25.90 2.24 -4.34
C GLY A 353 -24.50 2.49 -4.89
N LYS A 354 -23.91 3.66 -4.60
CA LYS A 354 -22.53 4.01 -4.93
C LYS A 354 -21.62 3.70 -3.74
N VAL A 355 -20.38 3.29 -4.00
CA VAL A 355 -19.37 3.12 -2.96
C VAL A 355 -18.46 4.35 -2.98
N ASP A 356 -18.86 5.34 -2.19
CA ASP A 356 -18.13 6.58 -1.93
C ASP A 356 -17.20 6.46 -0.71
N ALA A 357 -16.56 7.57 -0.33
CA ALA A 357 -15.63 7.62 0.81
C ALA A 357 -16.27 7.11 2.11
N THR A 358 -17.49 7.53 2.42
CA THR A 358 -18.21 7.11 3.63
C THR A 358 -18.48 5.60 3.61
N THR A 359 -18.92 5.07 2.46
CA THR A 359 -19.17 3.63 2.30
C THR A 359 -17.87 2.82 2.43
N TRP A 360 -16.76 3.28 1.85
CA TRP A 360 -15.45 2.64 2.01
C TRP A 360 -14.98 2.62 3.45
N GLN A 361 -15.08 3.75 4.16
CA GLN A 361 -14.68 3.82 5.56
C GLN A 361 -15.46 2.81 6.42
N VAL A 362 -16.77 2.65 6.18
CA VAL A 362 -17.57 1.62 6.86
C VAL A 362 -17.14 0.20 6.51
N LEU A 363 -16.82 -0.07 5.23
CA LEU A 363 -16.34 -1.39 4.79
C LEU A 363 -14.97 -1.77 5.36
N LEU A 364 -14.10 -0.77 5.59
CA LEU A 364 -12.71 -0.98 6.03
C LEU A 364 -12.56 -1.09 7.55
N ARG A 365 -13.53 -0.57 8.31
CA ARG A 365 -13.56 -0.76 9.78
C ARG A 365 -13.64 -2.25 10.09
N ARG A 366 -12.69 -2.74 10.90
CA ARG A 366 -12.74 -4.11 11.42
C ARG A 366 -13.81 -4.18 12.52
N PRO A 367 -14.60 -5.26 12.61
CA PRO A 367 -15.43 -5.49 13.79
C PRO A 367 -14.48 -5.60 15.00
N VAL A 368 -14.70 -4.79 16.03
CA VAL A 368 -14.08 -5.01 17.34
C VAL A 368 -14.71 -6.30 17.86
N THR A 369 -13.93 -7.36 18.00
CA THR A 369 -14.37 -8.52 18.76
C THR A 369 -14.22 -8.13 20.23
N PRO A 370 -15.28 -8.11 21.06
CA PRO A 370 -15.11 -7.92 22.49
C PRO A 370 -14.14 -8.98 23.01
N ALA A 371 -13.21 -8.58 23.88
CA ALA A 371 -12.39 -9.56 24.58
C ALA A 371 -13.32 -10.55 25.31
N PRO A 372 -12.98 -11.85 25.38
CA PRO A 372 -13.73 -12.78 26.22
C PRO A 372 -13.75 -12.21 27.65
N SER A 373 -14.94 -12.12 28.25
CA SER A 373 -15.08 -11.73 29.64
C SER A 373 -14.18 -12.62 30.50
N PRO A 374 -13.49 -12.07 31.52
CA PRO A 374 -12.77 -12.90 32.46
C PRO A 374 -13.74 -13.93 33.08
N PRO A 375 -13.27 -15.17 33.35
CA PRO A 375 -14.10 -16.15 34.03
C PRO A 375 -14.60 -15.57 35.36
N PRO A 376 -15.82 -15.94 35.81
CA PRO A 376 -16.32 -15.54 37.11
C PRO A 376 -15.27 -15.86 38.17
N GLN A 377 -14.84 -14.86 38.93
CA GLN A 377 -14.02 -15.10 40.11
C GLN A 377 -14.91 -15.81 41.13
N ASP A 378 -14.54 -17.03 41.49
CA ASP A 378 -15.22 -17.78 42.55
C ASP A 378 -15.23 -16.93 43.82
N ALA A 379 -16.44 -16.75 44.37
CA ALA A 379 -16.63 -16.08 45.65
C ALA A 379 -15.85 -16.83 46.74
N PRO A 380 -15.22 -16.12 47.70
CA PRO A 380 -14.47 -16.77 48.76
C PRO A 380 -15.43 -17.64 49.59
N THR A 381 -15.20 -18.96 49.57
CA THR A 381 -15.83 -19.89 50.50
C THR A 381 -15.41 -19.51 51.92
N GLY A 382 -16.39 -19.12 52.73
CA GLY A 382 -16.21 -18.78 54.13
C GLY A 382 -15.49 -19.90 54.90
N GLY A 383 -14.43 -19.54 55.60
CA GLY A 383 -13.75 -20.42 56.53
C GLY A 383 -14.70 -20.78 57.68
N VAL A 384 -14.88 -22.08 57.89
CA VAL A 384 -15.49 -22.61 59.11
C VAL A 384 -14.47 -22.49 60.23
N ALA A 385 -14.80 -21.72 61.26
CA ALA A 385 -14.06 -21.69 62.51
C ALA A 385 -14.19 -23.05 63.22
N ALA A 386 -13.07 -23.72 63.46
CA ALA A 386 -13.02 -24.83 64.39
C ALA A 386 -12.84 -24.28 65.82
N ASP A 387 -13.89 -24.48 66.61
CA ASP A 387 -13.96 -24.25 68.04
C ASP A 387 -13.08 -25.29 68.76
N VAL A 388 -12.10 -24.82 69.56
CA VAL A 388 -11.33 -25.67 70.48
C VAL A 388 -11.66 -25.20 71.89
N THR A 389 -12.50 -26.00 72.55
CA THR A 389 -12.84 -25.87 73.96
C THR A 389 -11.74 -26.49 74.85
N SER A 390 -11.61 -25.88 76.03
CA SER A 390 -10.63 -26.12 77.09
C SER A 390 -10.54 -27.55 77.62
N ARG A 391 -9.33 -27.96 78.05
CA ARG A 391 -9.00 -28.28 79.45
C ARG A 391 -7.49 -28.28 79.68
#